data_AF-A0A2E3HVD6-F1
#
_entry.id   AF-A0A2E3HVD6-F1
#
_cell.length_a   1.000
_cell.length_b   1.000
_cell.length_c   1.000
_cell.angle_alpha   90.00
_cell.angle_beta   90.00
_cell.angle_gamma   90.00
#
_symmetry.space_group_name_H-M   'P 1'
#
loop_
_entity.id
_entity.type
_entity.pdbx_description
1 polymer ?
#
loop_
_entity_poly.entity_id
_entity_poly.type
_entity_poly.pdbx_seq_one_letter_code
_entity_poly.pdbx_strand_id
1 'polypeptide(L)'
;MDKTTTLEEIDKQINYLLQINNQTESPQKQSFRDKIDQAADFVSDLRLHQEDHRAAELIIKLYDASEIDWPTRKSLAKGLQNSVNQCESFQDLKKVVEIAISIPELPSPYKEKLEKEILSKLVPYLRNSYNCDDTVNLIHWVCIRMTDDGLAFLCRQLLDYIADNNLTFSAYEAVFDLMISQPALQEALPRPCAEKMMSFVSKSKDLNSALGLIIDSFRHKVEPFKAHLITLLQQELSVENLYYAPEIFDFLLHLIEYSHQIPNTYIEDHEALQLTYVRGLLKISETQTDVDYLHSILHEQSGEFNEALRLKSRLIISVWSILAPITRYIPHSKIKITVDAWQLHTFPEEILFRSLTAVFDILLPLNFDRDRHLQICRSFINGIGQLMDTENKEIVGKGEEILLCVKQYISGVSDQEFREWESICQQIWLSDSKKSMPNVDRVRRTTRKILKEWIGDIFDRGENYIGRTGS
;
A
#
# COMPACT_ATOMS: atom_id res chain seq x y z
N MET A 1 -62.26 5.61 27.96
CA MET A 1 -61.45 5.93 29.15
C MET A 1 -60.25 6.70 28.62
N ASP A 2 -60.34 8.02 28.64
CA ASP A 2 -59.21 8.90 28.33
C ASP A 2 -58.27 8.90 29.53
N LYS A 3 -57.09 8.32 29.36
CA LYS A 3 -55.93 8.60 30.21
C LYS A 3 -54.78 8.84 29.26
N THR A 4 -54.51 10.11 28.99
CA THR A 4 -53.21 10.59 28.52
C THR A 4 -52.21 10.28 29.63
N THR A 5 -51.69 9.04 29.66
CA THR A 5 -50.61 8.65 30.54
C THR A 5 -49.41 9.51 30.19
N THR A 6 -48.94 10.33 31.13
CA THR A 6 -47.79 11.21 30.88
C THR A 6 -46.49 10.42 31.03
N LEU A 7 -45.42 10.87 30.35
CA LEU A 7 -44.10 10.24 30.42
C LEU A 7 -43.58 10.19 31.87
N GLU A 8 -43.93 11.19 32.70
CA GLU A 8 -43.61 11.23 34.13
C GLU A 8 -44.38 10.22 34.97
N GLU A 9 -45.64 9.93 34.60
CA GLU A 9 -46.43 8.87 35.25
C GLU A 9 -45.79 7.50 35.01
N ILE A 10 -45.28 7.28 33.80
CA ILE A 10 -44.63 6.03 33.38
C ILE A 10 -43.25 5.91 34.04
N ASP A 11 -42.47 6.99 34.10
CA ASP A 11 -41.20 7.05 34.85
C ASP A 11 -41.39 6.70 36.33
N LYS A 12 -42.40 7.29 37.00
CA LYS A 12 -42.73 6.94 38.39
C LYS A 12 -43.16 5.49 38.53
N GLN A 13 -43.96 4.98 37.60
CA GLN A 13 -44.39 3.59 37.63
C GLN A 13 -43.21 2.63 37.43
N ILE A 14 -42.32 2.86 36.47
CA ILE A 14 -41.16 2.01 36.21
C ILE A 14 -40.16 2.04 37.36
N ASN A 15 -39.86 3.21 37.93
CA ASN A 15 -38.97 3.30 39.09
C ASN A 15 -39.55 2.59 40.32
N TYR A 16 -40.86 2.73 40.55
CA TYR A 16 -41.56 1.98 41.61
C TYR A 16 -41.54 0.47 41.36
N LEU A 17 -41.71 0.05 40.11
CA LEU A 17 -41.69 -1.35 39.69
C LEU A 17 -40.26 -1.93 39.86
N LEU A 18 -39.20 -1.27 39.39
CA LEU A 18 -37.81 -1.71 39.54
C LEU A 18 -37.41 -1.97 41.01
N GLN A 19 -37.97 -1.19 41.96
CA GLN A 19 -37.78 -1.42 43.40
C GLN A 19 -38.44 -2.72 43.91
N ILE A 20 -39.54 -3.16 43.29
CA ILE A 20 -40.27 -4.38 43.64
C ILE A 20 -39.57 -5.63 43.08
N ASN A 21 -38.92 -5.55 41.91
CA ASN A 21 -38.25 -6.71 41.29
C ASN A 21 -37.08 -7.26 42.14
N ASN A 22 -36.51 -6.42 43.02
CA ASN A 22 -35.50 -6.82 44.01
C ASN A 22 -36.08 -7.50 45.26
N GLN A 23 -37.40 -7.66 45.36
CA GLN A 23 -38.09 -8.31 46.48
C GLN A 23 -38.84 -9.57 46.00
N THR A 24 -38.63 -10.66 46.72
CA THR A 24 -38.93 -12.05 46.36
C THR A 24 -40.38 -12.31 45.94
N GLU A 25 -40.54 -13.28 45.03
CA GLU A 25 -41.75 -13.81 44.39
C GLU A 25 -43.10 -13.54 45.10
N SER A 26 -43.91 -12.70 44.46
CA SER A 26 -45.27 -12.31 44.90
C SER A 26 -46.23 -12.32 43.69
N PRO A 27 -47.54 -12.53 43.90
CA PRO A 27 -48.58 -12.41 42.86
C PRO A 27 -48.64 -11.03 42.18
N GLN A 28 -47.90 -10.05 42.70
CA GLN A 28 -47.66 -8.76 42.06
C GLN A 28 -46.78 -8.88 40.80
N LYS A 29 -46.04 -9.99 40.57
CA LYS A 29 -45.23 -10.20 39.36
C LYS A 29 -46.05 -10.19 38.06
N GLN A 30 -47.28 -10.72 38.04
CA GLN A 30 -48.11 -10.71 36.84
C GLN A 30 -48.63 -9.31 36.52
N SER A 31 -49.14 -8.59 37.54
CA SER A 31 -49.53 -7.18 37.42
C SER A 31 -48.34 -6.27 37.09
N PHE A 32 -47.13 -6.66 37.47
CA PHE A 32 -45.88 -5.99 37.15
C PHE A 32 -45.53 -6.18 35.67
N ARG A 33 -45.65 -7.40 35.13
CA ARG A 33 -45.50 -7.69 33.69
C ARG A 33 -46.51 -6.92 32.84
N ASP A 34 -47.79 -6.95 33.20
CA ASP A 34 -48.83 -6.23 32.45
C ASP A 34 -48.58 -4.71 32.38
N LYS A 35 -47.97 -4.12 33.42
CA LYS A 35 -47.60 -2.70 33.45
C LYS A 35 -46.34 -2.40 32.66
N ILE A 36 -45.38 -3.32 32.64
CA ILE A 36 -44.19 -3.22 31.77
C ILE A 36 -44.61 -3.31 30.30
N ASP A 37 -45.51 -4.22 29.96
CA ASP A 37 -46.06 -4.34 28.61
C ASP A 37 -46.82 -3.08 28.19
N GLN A 38 -47.69 -2.54 29.05
CA GLN A 38 -48.36 -1.26 28.79
C GLN A 38 -47.38 -0.11 28.61
N ALA A 39 -46.30 -0.07 29.40
CA ALA A 39 -45.27 0.94 29.25
C ALA A 39 -44.48 0.77 27.95
N ALA A 40 -44.16 -0.46 27.56
CA ALA A 40 -43.47 -0.73 26.30
C ALA A 40 -44.35 -0.44 25.07
N ASP A 41 -45.65 -0.75 25.13
CA ASP A 41 -46.61 -0.40 24.08
C ASP A 41 -46.76 1.12 23.97
N PHE A 42 -46.89 1.83 25.11
CA PHE A 42 -46.89 3.30 25.11
C PHE A 42 -45.62 3.88 24.53
N VAL A 43 -44.46 3.37 24.94
CA VAL A 43 -43.15 3.80 24.42
C VAL A 43 -43.00 3.46 22.94
N SER A 44 -43.66 2.40 22.46
CA SER A 44 -43.67 2.05 21.04
C SER A 44 -44.48 3.00 20.16
N ASP A 45 -45.42 3.72 20.77
CA ASP A 45 -46.20 4.78 20.13
C ASP A 45 -45.54 6.16 20.25
N LEU A 46 -44.51 6.31 21.08
CA LEU A 46 -43.77 7.55 21.22
C LEU A 46 -42.87 7.83 20.00
N ARG A 47 -42.81 9.09 19.63
CA ARG A 47 -41.85 9.59 18.65
C ARG A 47 -40.53 9.88 19.36
N LEU A 48 -39.67 8.87 19.46
CA LEU A 48 -38.47 8.94 20.31
C LEU A 48 -37.50 10.10 19.99
N HIS A 49 -37.55 10.65 18.77
CA HIS A 49 -36.76 11.82 18.39
C HIS A 49 -37.30 13.15 18.96
N GLN A 50 -38.60 13.21 19.28
CA GLN A 50 -39.29 14.39 19.81
C GLN A 50 -39.34 14.43 21.34
N GLU A 51 -39.00 13.31 21.98
CA GLU A 51 -39.01 13.16 23.43
C GLU A 51 -37.62 13.43 24.05
N ASP A 52 -37.61 13.94 25.28
CA ASP A 52 -36.37 14.25 26.02
C ASP A 52 -35.55 12.97 26.35
N HIS A 53 -34.28 13.15 26.77
CA HIS A 53 -33.38 12.09 27.27
C HIS A 53 -34.03 11.09 28.25
N ARG A 54 -35.09 11.52 28.93
CA ARG A 54 -35.87 10.74 29.89
C ARG A 54 -36.58 9.54 29.26
N ALA A 55 -37.07 9.63 28.02
CA ALA A 55 -37.69 8.51 27.30
C ALA A 55 -36.67 7.43 26.90
N ALA A 56 -35.47 7.86 26.52
CA ALA A 56 -34.33 6.99 26.22
C ALA A 56 -33.88 6.20 27.46
N GLU A 57 -33.67 6.89 28.60
CA GLU A 57 -33.33 6.24 29.87
C GLU A 57 -34.41 5.25 30.29
N LEU A 58 -35.68 5.58 30.06
CA LEU A 58 -36.83 4.73 30.34
C LEU A 58 -36.80 3.42 29.54
N ILE A 59 -36.48 3.50 28.25
CA ILE A 59 -36.32 2.31 27.40
C ILE A 59 -35.18 1.43 27.90
N ILE A 60 -34.03 2.03 28.23
CA ILE A 60 -32.85 1.31 28.72
C ILE A 60 -33.15 0.68 30.09
N LYS A 61 -33.76 1.43 31.01
CA LYS A 61 -34.18 0.94 32.34
C LYS A 61 -35.22 -0.17 32.25
N LEU A 62 -36.17 -0.06 31.32
CA LEU A 62 -37.11 -1.13 31.02
C LEU A 62 -36.32 -2.36 30.60
N TYR A 63 -35.39 -2.21 29.65
CA TYR A 63 -34.54 -3.28 29.13
C TYR A 63 -33.67 -3.99 30.19
N ASP A 64 -33.11 -3.23 31.14
CA ASP A 64 -32.28 -3.76 32.22
C ASP A 64 -33.09 -4.41 33.36
N ALA A 65 -34.41 -4.22 33.39
CA ALA A 65 -35.28 -4.93 34.34
C ALA A 65 -35.25 -6.42 34.01
N SER A 66 -34.62 -7.21 34.89
CA SER A 66 -34.14 -8.58 34.66
C SER A 66 -35.17 -9.68 34.37
N GLU A 67 -36.41 -9.37 33.99
CA GLU A 67 -37.45 -10.36 33.59
C GLU A 67 -38.40 -9.84 32.49
N ILE A 68 -37.92 -9.06 31.53
CA ILE A 68 -38.76 -8.69 30.38
C ILE A 68 -39.04 -9.89 29.50
N ASP A 69 -40.31 -10.09 29.17
CA ASP A 69 -40.76 -11.16 28.31
C ASP A 69 -40.52 -10.86 26.81
N TRP A 70 -40.72 -11.89 25.99
CA TRP A 70 -40.56 -11.80 24.54
C TRP A 70 -41.51 -10.78 23.86
N PRO A 71 -42.80 -10.71 24.24
CA PRO A 71 -43.73 -9.65 23.81
C PRO A 71 -43.22 -8.22 24.02
N THR A 72 -42.76 -7.86 25.21
CA THR A 72 -42.31 -6.49 25.51
C THR A 72 -41.11 -6.10 24.62
N ARG A 73 -40.13 -7.00 24.45
CA ARG A 73 -38.95 -6.75 23.58
C ARG A 73 -39.35 -6.51 22.13
N LYS A 74 -40.40 -7.19 21.66
CA LYS A 74 -40.98 -7.00 20.33
C LYS A 74 -41.67 -5.64 20.20
N SER A 75 -42.41 -5.19 21.22
CA SER A 75 -43.03 -3.85 21.20
C SER A 75 -41.98 -2.74 21.16
N LEU A 76 -40.91 -2.84 21.96
CA LEU A 76 -39.79 -1.91 21.92
C LEU A 76 -39.09 -1.86 20.54
N ALA A 77 -38.83 -3.03 19.95
CA ALA A 77 -38.24 -3.09 18.60
C ALA A 77 -39.11 -2.41 17.54
N LYS A 78 -40.44 -2.58 17.61
CA LYS A 78 -41.39 -1.88 16.74
C LYS A 78 -41.38 -0.37 16.97
N GLY A 79 -41.30 0.07 18.22
CA GLY A 79 -41.20 1.47 18.59
C GLY A 79 -39.99 2.16 17.99
N LEU A 80 -38.84 1.50 18.09
CA LEU A 80 -37.60 1.97 17.47
C LEU A 80 -37.72 2.02 15.94
N GLN A 81 -38.27 0.98 15.32
CA GLN A 81 -38.52 0.96 13.86
C GLN A 81 -39.42 2.13 13.43
N ASN A 82 -40.56 2.32 14.10
CA ASN A 82 -41.46 3.45 13.84
C ASN A 82 -40.75 4.80 14.01
N SER A 83 -39.95 4.95 15.06
CA SER A 83 -39.19 6.17 15.33
C SER A 83 -38.16 6.45 14.25
N VAL A 84 -37.39 5.44 13.82
CA VAL A 84 -36.45 5.56 12.70
C VAL A 84 -37.20 6.03 11.46
N ASN A 85 -38.31 5.38 11.09
CA ASN A 85 -39.11 5.73 9.92
C ASN A 85 -39.67 7.16 9.94
N GLN A 86 -39.90 7.73 11.12
CA GLN A 86 -40.41 9.08 11.30
C GLN A 86 -39.33 10.17 11.43
N CYS A 87 -38.05 9.81 11.56
CA CYS A 87 -36.97 10.80 11.60
C CYS A 87 -36.91 11.61 10.28
N GLU A 88 -36.97 12.93 10.38
CA GLU A 88 -36.90 13.86 9.24
C GLU A 88 -35.52 14.51 9.09
N SER A 89 -34.70 14.50 10.15
CA SER A 89 -33.35 15.06 10.16
C SER A 89 -32.28 14.07 10.62
N PHE A 90 -31.01 14.41 10.38
CA PHE A 90 -29.87 13.64 10.87
C PHE A 90 -29.82 13.61 12.41
N GLN A 91 -30.14 14.73 13.07
CA GLN A 91 -30.10 14.82 14.53
C GLN A 91 -31.18 13.94 15.18
N ASP A 92 -32.35 13.85 14.57
CA ASP A 92 -33.41 12.94 15.00
C ASP A 92 -32.96 11.49 14.89
N LEU A 93 -32.38 11.14 13.73
CA LEU A 93 -31.88 9.79 13.49
C LEU A 93 -30.75 9.42 14.46
N LYS A 94 -29.79 10.33 14.69
CA LYS A 94 -28.67 10.13 15.62
C LYS A 94 -29.17 9.74 17.01
N LYS A 95 -30.10 10.50 17.58
CA LYS A 95 -30.70 10.21 18.89
C LYS A 95 -31.32 8.81 18.93
N VAL A 96 -32.13 8.47 17.92
CA VAL A 96 -32.82 7.16 17.88
C VAL A 96 -31.82 6.01 17.73
N VAL A 97 -30.77 6.19 16.94
CA VAL A 97 -29.71 5.20 16.74
C VAL A 97 -28.90 4.99 18.03
N GLU A 98 -28.53 6.06 18.74
CA GLU A 98 -27.83 5.98 20.04
C GLU A 98 -28.66 5.19 21.08
N ILE A 99 -29.98 5.40 21.11
CA ILE A 99 -30.90 4.61 21.93
C ILE A 99 -30.90 3.14 21.50
N ALA A 100 -31.02 2.88 20.19
CA ALA A 100 -31.07 1.52 19.65
C ALA A 100 -29.78 0.72 19.95
N ILE A 101 -28.61 1.36 19.87
CA ILE A 101 -27.30 0.72 20.16
C ILE A 101 -27.15 0.41 21.66
N SER A 102 -27.80 1.19 22.52
CA SER A 102 -27.76 1.01 23.98
C SER A 102 -28.61 -0.18 24.46
N ILE A 103 -29.29 -0.89 23.56
CA ILE A 103 -30.18 -2.02 23.87
C ILE A 103 -29.51 -3.35 23.48
N PRO A 104 -29.05 -4.16 24.46
CA PRO A 104 -28.21 -5.34 24.23
C PRO A 104 -28.73 -6.41 23.25
N GLU A 105 -30.00 -6.81 23.33
CA GLU A 105 -30.51 -7.96 22.55
C GLU A 105 -32.00 -7.79 22.15
N LEU A 106 -32.22 -7.41 20.89
CA LEU A 106 -33.55 -7.46 20.29
C LEU A 106 -33.82 -8.84 19.67
N PRO A 107 -35.06 -9.35 19.73
CA PRO A 107 -35.40 -10.65 19.15
C PRO A 107 -35.42 -10.60 17.62
N SER A 108 -34.93 -11.67 17.00
CA SER A 108 -35.15 -11.91 15.56
C SER A 108 -36.64 -12.13 15.28
N PRO A 109 -37.21 -11.65 14.14
CA PRO A 109 -36.56 -10.94 13.03
C PRO A 109 -36.55 -9.40 13.19
N TYR A 110 -36.91 -8.89 14.37
CA TYR A 110 -37.10 -7.45 14.58
C TYR A 110 -35.78 -6.68 14.66
N LYS A 111 -34.73 -7.34 15.14
CA LYS A 111 -33.37 -6.80 15.16
C LYS A 111 -32.87 -6.53 13.74
N GLU A 112 -32.94 -7.52 12.87
CA GLU A 112 -32.50 -7.46 11.47
C GLU A 112 -33.29 -6.41 10.68
N LYS A 113 -34.60 -6.32 10.95
CA LYS A 113 -35.46 -5.30 10.33
C LYS A 113 -35.09 -3.89 10.80
N LEU A 114 -34.86 -3.69 12.11
CA LEU A 114 -34.44 -2.39 12.65
C LEU A 114 -33.08 -1.97 12.10
N GLU A 115 -32.10 -2.88 12.07
CA GLU A 115 -30.78 -2.66 11.47
C GLU A 115 -30.89 -2.16 10.03
N LYS A 116 -31.70 -2.83 9.21
CA LYS A 116 -31.94 -2.43 7.81
C LYS A 116 -32.61 -1.06 7.69
N GLU A 117 -33.58 -0.75 8.54
CA GLU A 117 -34.26 0.55 8.56
C GLU A 117 -33.30 1.68 8.97
N ILE A 118 -32.48 1.46 10.00
CA ILE A 118 -31.43 2.40 10.44
C ILE A 118 -30.46 2.66 9.28
N LEU A 119 -29.87 1.62 8.69
CA LEU A 119 -28.89 1.75 7.63
C LEU A 119 -29.46 2.46 6.39
N SER A 120 -30.68 2.12 6.00
CA SER A 120 -31.36 2.74 4.84
C SER A 120 -31.56 4.24 4.99
N LYS A 121 -31.66 4.75 6.21
CA LYS A 121 -31.70 6.19 6.49
C LYS A 121 -30.32 6.79 6.74
N LEU A 122 -29.40 6.05 7.33
CA LEU A 122 -28.09 6.54 7.76
C LEU A 122 -27.11 6.65 6.58
N VAL A 123 -27.00 5.64 5.72
CA VAL A 123 -26.06 5.63 4.57
C VAL A 123 -26.27 6.83 3.63
N PRO A 124 -27.50 7.27 3.30
CA PRO A 124 -27.71 8.47 2.51
C PRO A 124 -27.07 9.75 3.08
N TYR A 125 -26.87 9.85 4.41
CA TYR A 125 -26.21 11.00 5.02
C TYR A 125 -24.71 11.05 4.77
N LEU A 126 -24.08 9.96 4.32
CA LEU A 126 -22.68 9.98 3.85
C LEU A 126 -22.51 10.94 2.66
N ARG A 127 -23.58 11.17 1.87
CA ARG A 127 -23.59 12.16 0.77
C ARG A 127 -23.50 13.60 1.24
N ASN A 128 -23.87 13.86 2.49
CA ASN A 128 -23.91 15.21 3.03
C ASN A 128 -22.61 15.51 3.78
N SER A 129 -21.73 16.29 3.16
CA SER A 129 -20.41 16.66 3.71
C SER A 129 -20.45 17.18 5.15
N TYR A 130 -21.55 17.81 5.60
CA TYR A 130 -21.68 18.35 6.96
C TYR A 130 -21.81 17.30 8.05
N ASN A 131 -22.33 16.11 7.74
CA ASN A 131 -22.61 15.06 8.73
C ASN A 131 -21.78 13.79 8.48
N CYS A 132 -20.81 13.83 7.56
CA CYS A 132 -20.12 12.63 7.08
C CYS A 132 -19.42 11.89 8.23
N ASP A 133 -18.60 12.59 9.02
CA ASP A 133 -17.84 12.01 10.14
C ASP A 133 -18.77 11.44 11.22
N ASP A 134 -19.81 12.19 11.60
CA ASP A 134 -20.81 11.75 12.57
C ASP A 134 -21.58 10.51 12.05
N THR A 135 -21.84 10.46 10.75
CA THR A 135 -22.50 9.32 10.10
C THR A 135 -21.60 8.08 10.12
N VAL A 136 -20.31 8.24 9.79
CA VAL A 136 -19.30 7.17 9.87
C VAL A 136 -19.23 6.60 11.28
N ASN A 137 -19.10 7.48 12.28
CA ASN A 137 -19.05 7.09 13.69
C ASN A 137 -20.31 6.30 14.09
N LEU A 138 -21.49 6.76 13.71
CA LEU A 138 -22.73 6.03 13.99
C LEU A 138 -22.77 4.67 13.31
N ILE A 139 -22.34 4.56 12.04
CA ILE A 139 -22.26 3.28 11.34
C ILE A 139 -21.29 2.33 12.07
N HIS A 140 -20.12 2.82 12.53
CA HIS A 140 -19.20 2.00 13.34
C HIS A 140 -19.86 1.43 14.57
N TRP A 141 -20.56 2.27 15.33
CA TRP A 141 -21.24 1.82 16.54
C TRP A 141 -22.32 0.78 16.24
N VAL A 142 -23.06 0.97 15.14
CA VAL A 142 -24.05 0.00 14.68
C VAL A 142 -23.38 -1.34 14.32
N CYS A 143 -22.28 -1.30 13.55
CA CYS A 143 -21.57 -2.51 13.10
C CYS A 143 -21.11 -3.41 14.24
N ILE A 144 -20.68 -2.86 15.38
CA ILE A 144 -20.22 -3.63 16.56
C ILE A 144 -21.31 -4.58 17.08
N ARG A 145 -22.59 -4.23 16.93
CA ARG A 145 -23.72 -4.99 17.49
C ARG A 145 -24.58 -5.66 16.42
N MET A 146 -24.21 -5.50 15.16
CA MET A 146 -25.02 -5.88 14.00
C MET A 146 -25.02 -7.39 13.75
N THR A 147 -26.10 -7.89 13.15
CA THR A 147 -26.17 -9.27 12.63
C THR A 147 -25.40 -9.42 11.30
N ASP A 148 -25.05 -10.65 10.93
CA ASP A 148 -24.44 -10.93 9.62
C ASP A 148 -25.32 -10.47 8.44
N ASP A 149 -26.66 -10.58 8.56
CA ASP A 149 -27.61 -10.10 7.56
C ASP A 149 -27.63 -8.56 7.48
N GLY A 150 -27.51 -7.87 8.61
CA GLY A 150 -27.33 -6.42 8.67
C GLY A 150 -26.02 -5.97 8.00
N LEU A 151 -24.91 -6.65 8.28
CA LEU A 151 -23.61 -6.37 7.66
C LEU A 151 -23.63 -6.61 6.15
N ALA A 152 -24.24 -7.71 5.70
CA ALA A 152 -24.42 -8.01 4.28
C ALA A 152 -25.32 -6.98 3.57
N PHE A 153 -26.26 -6.36 4.30
CA PHE A 153 -27.09 -5.28 3.79
C PHE A 153 -26.33 -3.95 3.72
N LEU A 154 -25.58 -3.59 4.76
CA LEU A 154 -24.67 -2.43 4.75
C LEU A 154 -23.71 -2.51 3.57
N CYS A 155 -23.06 -3.67 3.40
CA CYS A 155 -22.12 -3.88 2.31
C CYS A 155 -22.77 -3.62 0.94
N ARG A 156 -23.99 -4.12 0.71
CA ARG A 156 -24.73 -3.86 -0.53
C ARG A 156 -25.01 -2.37 -0.74
N GLN A 157 -25.44 -1.65 0.30
CA GLN A 157 -25.67 -0.21 0.18
C GLN A 157 -24.38 0.57 -0.09
N LEU A 158 -23.27 0.21 0.57
CA LEU A 158 -21.97 0.84 0.33
C LEU A 158 -21.46 0.56 -1.08
N LEU A 159 -21.67 -0.66 -1.62
CA LEU A 159 -21.34 -0.98 -3.01
C LEU A 159 -22.12 -0.12 -4.01
N ASP A 160 -23.44 -0.02 -3.83
CA ASP A 160 -24.30 0.85 -4.66
C ASP A 160 -23.84 2.31 -4.56
N TYR A 161 -23.41 2.72 -3.37
CA TYR A 161 -22.95 4.07 -3.11
C TYR A 161 -21.59 4.38 -3.74
N ILE A 162 -20.62 3.46 -3.66
CA ILE A 162 -19.32 3.56 -4.33
C ILE A 162 -19.50 3.63 -5.86
N ALA A 163 -20.45 2.87 -6.40
CA ALA A 163 -20.75 2.86 -7.83
C ALA A 163 -21.34 4.20 -8.35
N ASP A 164 -21.81 5.09 -7.48
CA ASP A 164 -22.41 6.37 -7.86
C ASP A 164 -21.38 7.32 -8.50
N ASN A 165 -21.59 7.69 -9.76
CA ASN A 165 -20.69 8.59 -10.50
C ASN A 165 -20.57 10.00 -9.89
N ASN A 166 -21.53 10.42 -9.07
CA ASN A 166 -21.54 11.73 -8.40
C ASN A 166 -20.97 11.69 -6.98
N LEU A 167 -20.44 10.54 -6.54
CA LEU A 167 -19.78 10.41 -5.25
C LEU A 167 -18.65 11.45 -5.13
N THR A 168 -18.69 12.24 -4.06
CA THR A 168 -17.60 13.18 -3.75
C THR A 168 -16.41 12.44 -3.16
N PHE A 169 -15.23 13.03 -3.27
CA PHE A 169 -14.01 12.49 -2.68
C PHE A 169 -14.12 12.30 -1.15
N SER A 170 -14.64 13.31 -0.44
CA SER A 170 -14.85 13.23 1.02
C SER A 170 -15.77 12.09 1.44
N ALA A 171 -16.81 11.82 0.64
CA ALA A 171 -17.73 10.72 0.92
C ALA A 171 -17.13 9.36 0.58
N TYR A 172 -16.24 9.31 -0.42
CA TYR A 172 -15.43 8.13 -0.70
C TYR A 172 -14.47 7.82 0.45
N GLU A 173 -13.75 8.81 0.98
CA GLU A 173 -12.83 8.64 2.12
C GLU A 173 -13.55 8.04 3.32
N ALA A 174 -14.74 8.56 3.66
CA ALA A 174 -15.58 8.02 4.72
C ALA A 174 -15.94 6.53 4.52
N VAL A 175 -16.25 6.11 3.30
CA VAL A 175 -16.54 4.70 2.99
C VAL A 175 -15.29 3.83 3.06
N PHE A 176 -14.15 4.37 2.61
CA PHE A 176 -12.86 3.70 2.69
C PHE A 176 -12.42 3.50 4.15
N ASP A 177 -12.61 4.50 5.00
CA ASP A 177 -12.36 4.43 6.45
C ASP A 177 -13.25 3.37 7.11
N LEU A 178 -14.53 3.32 6.76
CA LEU A 178 -15.47 2.28 7.20
C LEU A 178 -14.98 0.88 6.78
N MET A 179 -14.53 0.72 5.54
CA MET A 179 -14.00 -0.55 5.05
C MET A 179 -12.77 -1.01 5.85
N ILE A 180 -11.81 -0.11 6.11
CA ILE A 180 -10.56 -0.48 6.79
C ILE A 180 -10.78 -0.83 8.25
N SER A 181 -11.73 -0.18 8.90
CA SER A 181 -12.01 -0.34 10.33
C SER A 181 -12.94 -1.51 10.65
N GLN A 182 -13.66 -2.05 9.67
CA GLN A 182 -14.63 -3.14 9.88
C GLN A 182 -14.19 -4.43 9.16
N PRO A 183 -13.78 -5.49 9.90
CA PRO A 183 -13.29 -6.73 9.29
C PRO A 183 -14.23 -7.35 8.24
N ALA A 184 -15.54 -7.31 8.49
CA ALA A 184 -16.54 -7.85 7.57
C ALA A 184 -16.60 -7.12 6.22
N LEU A 185 -16.16 -5.85 6.16
CA LEU A 185 -16.15 -5.06 4.92
C LEU A 185 -14.84 -5.25 4.13
N GLN A 186 -13.76 -5.67 4.79
CA GLN A 186 -12.44 -5.89 4.17
C GLN A 186 -12.43 -7.04 3.16
N GLU A 187 -13.47 -7.85 3.07
CA GLU A 187 -13.59 -8.92 2.07
C GLU A 187 -14.33 -8.47 0.82
N ALA A 188 -15.35 -7.61 0.96
CA ALA A 188 -16.31 -7.33 -0.11
C ALA A 188 -16.12 -5.97 -0.80
N LEU A 189 -15.63 -4.96 -0.08
CA LEU A 189 -15.41 -3.61 -0.62
C LEU A 189 -14.03 -3.32 -1.24
N PRO A 190 -12.94 -4.11 -1.04
CA PRO A 190 -11.60 -3.74 -1.53
C PRO A 190 -11.52 -3.40 -3.01
N ARG A 191 -12.08 -4.26 -3.87
CA ARG A 191 -12.02 -4.09 -5.32
C ARG A 191 -12.80 -2.84 -5.79
N PRO A 192 -14.10 -2.70 -5.46
CA PRO A 192 -14.86 -1.50 -5.80
C PRO A 192 -14.25 -0.21 -5.26
N CYS A 193 -13.71 -0.23 -4.03
CA CYS A 193 -13.02 0.93 -3.44
C CYS A 193 -11.77 1.33 -4.25
N ALA A 194 -10.97 0.37 -4.69
CA ALA A 194 -9.76 0.63 -5.50
C ALA A 194 -10.12 1.10 -6.92
N GLU A 195 -11.12 0.48 -7.57
CA GLU A 195 -11.64 0.94 -8.87
C GLU A 195 -12.17 2.38 -8.78
N LYS A 196 -12.87 2.71 -7.69
CA LYS A 196 -13.38 4.06 -7.45
C LYS A 196 -12.26 5.08 -7.22
N MET A 197 -11.24 4.72 -6.44
CA MET A 197 -10.05 5.53 -6.23
C MET A 197 -9.39 5.91 -7.55
N MET A 198 -9.18 4.92 -8.43
CA MET A 198 -8.58 5.14 -9.74
C MET A 198 -9.45 6.02 -10.64
N SER A 199 -10.78 5.98 -10.47
CA SER A 199 -11.67 6.92 -11.15
C SER A 199 -11.50 8.39 -10.70
N PHE A 200 -11.10 8.63 -9.44
CA PHE A 200 -10.76 9.99 -8.97
C PHE A 200 -9.39 10.41 -9.48
N VAL A 201 -8.41 9.49 -9.45
CA VAL A 201 -7.06 9.70 -9.95
C VAL A 201 -7.08 10.10 -11.44
N SER A 202 -7.77 9.32 -12.27
CA SER A 202 -7.91 9.59 -13.72
C SER A 202 -8.63 10.90 -14.06
N LYS A 203 -9.51 11.39 -13.17
CA LYS A 203 -10.19 12.69 -13.32
C LYS A 203 -9.35 13.86 -12.79
N SER A 204 -8.32 13.59 -11.99
CA SER A 204 -7.46 14.64 -11.46
C SER A 204 -6.64 15.27 -12.58
N LYS A 205 -6.55 16.60 -12.58
CA LYS A 205 -5.65 17.35 -13.46
C LYS A 205 -4.21 17.36 -12.96
N ASP A 206 -4.02 17.02 -11.69
CA ASP A 206 -2.72 16.96 -11.03
C ASP A 206 -2.44 15.53 -10.56
N LEU A 207 -1.40 14.94 -11.15
CA LEU A 207 -0.94 13.60 -10.82
C LEU A 207 -0.40 13.51 -9.39
N ASN A 208 0.17 14.60 -8.84
CA ASN A 208 0.69 14.60 -7.46
C ASN A 208 -0.43 14.52 -6.43
N SER A 209 -1.47 15.34 -6.57
CA SER A 209 -2.67 15.26 -5.72
C SER A 209 -3.35 13.89 -5.80
N ALA A 210 -3.33 13.27 -6.98
CA ALA A 210 -3.89 11.93 -7.19
C ALA A 210 -3.01 10.82 -6.59
N LEU A 211 -1.69 10.97 -6.63
CA LEU A 211 -0.74 10.05 -6.01
C LEU A 211 -0.75 10.16 -4.49
N GLY A 212 -1.03 11.34 -3.91
CA GLY A 212 -1.22 11.50 -2.47
C GLY A 212 -2.30 10.58 -1.91
N LEU A 213 -3.47 10.53 -2.58
CA LEU A 213 -4.56 9.62 -2.24
C LEU A 213 -4.12 8.15 -2.25
N ILE A 214 -3.42 7.76 -3.31
CA ILE A 214 -2.92 6.40 -3.47
C ILE A 214 -1.95 6.08 -2.32
N ILE A 215 -0.97 6.96 -2.07
CA ILE A 215 0.05 6.81 -1.02
C ILE A 215 -0.59 6.64 0.35
N ASP A 216 -1.51 7.53 0.73
CA ASP A 216 -2.18 7.46 2.02
C ASP A 216 -2.97 6.15 2.16
N SER A 217 -3.61 5.72 1.08
CA SER A 217 -4.38 4.47 1.06
C SER A 217 -3.50 3.22 1.14
N PHE A 218 -2.28 3.28 0.61
CA PHE A 218 -1.29 2.21 0.72
C PHE A 218 -0.73 2.03 2.15
N ARG A 219 -0.90 3.00 3.04
CA ARG A 219 -0.46 2.86 4.45
C ARG A 219 -1.33 1.88 5.25
N HIS A 220 -2.52 1.53 4.78
CA HIS A 220 -3.44 0.66 5.50
C HIS A 220 -3.15 -0.84 5.31
N LYS A 221 -3.47 -1.68 6.29
CA LYS A 221 -3.13 -3.13 6.30
C LYS A 221 -4.09 -4.04 5.53
N VAL A 222 -4.93 -3.50 4.64
CA VAL A 222 -5.93 -4.27 3.88
C VAL A 222 -5.29 -4.83 2.61
N GLU A 223 -4.69 -6.02 2.71
CA GLU A 223 -3.95 -6.68 1.63
C GLU A 223 -4.76 -6.86 0.33
N PRO A 224 -6.04 -7.28 0.34
CA PRO A 224 -6.82 -7.41 -0.89
C PRO A 224 -7.02 -6.08 -1.62
N PHE A 225 -7.11 -4.97 -0.87
CA PHE A 225 -7.24 -3.63 -1.43
C PHE A 225 -5.94 -3.20 -2.12
N LYS A 226 -4.81 -3.34 -1.41
CA LYS A 226 -3.48 -3.03 -1.94
C LYS A 226 -3.17 -3.83 -3.21
N ALA A 227 -3.42 -5.14 -3.17
CA ALA A 227 -3.18 -6.01 -4.31
C ALA A 227 -3.98 -5.55 -5.54
N HIS A 228 -5.27 -5.23 -5.37
CA HIS A 228 -6.10 -4.76 -6.48
C HIS A 228 -5.71 -3.36 -6.98
N LEU A 229 -5.40 -2.45 -6.06
CA LEU A 229 -4.94 -1.10 -6.39
C LEU A 229 -3.65 -1.15 -7.23
N ILE A 230 -2.71 -2.05 -6.90
CA ILE A 230 -1.50 -2.28 -7.71
C ILE A 230 -1.84 -2.75 -9.11
N THR A 231 -2.75 -3.72 -9.25
CA THR A 231 -3.16 -4.21 -10.58
C THR A 231 -3.74 -3.07 -11.43
N LEU A 232 -4.58 -2.21 -10.85
CA LEU A 232 -5.14 -1.06 -11.56
C LEU A 232 -4.07 -0.01 -11.89
N LEU A 233 -3.14 0.25 -10.95
CA LEU A 233 -2.01 1.13 -11.19
C LEU A 233 -1.14 0.64 -12.33
N GLN A 234 -0.91 -0.67 -12.49
CA GLN A 234 -0.17 -1.17 -13.65
C GLN A 234 -0.84 -0.84 -14.99
N GLN A 235 -2.17 -0.77 -15.03
CA GLN A 235 -2.93 -0.49 -16.25
C GLN A 235 -2.91 1.00 -16.59
N GLU A 236 -2.90 1.86 -15.58
CA GLU A 236 -3.04 3.31 -15.73
C GLU A 236 -1.72 4.09 -15.62
N LEU A 237 -0.77 3.57 -14.84
CA LEU A 237 0.48 4.26 -14.52
C LEU A 237 1.50 4.01 -15.63
N SER A 238 1.48 4.90 -16.62
CA SER A 238 2.61 5.01 -17.53
C SER A 238 3.78 5.66 -16.80
N VAL A 239 4.78 4.84 -16.50
CA VAL A 239 6.07 5.28 -15.96
C VAL A 239 6.74 6.34 -16.85
N GLU A 240 6.39 6.37 -18.14
CA GLU A 240 6.86 7.39 -19.08
C GLU A 240 6.33 8.80 -18.76
N ASN A 241 5.28 8.93 -17.96
CA ASN A 241 4.66 10.21 -17.60
C ASN A 241 4.99 10.71 -16.20
N LEU A 242 5.78 9.96 -15.42
CA LEU A 242 6.20 10.37 -14.09
C LEU A 242 7.24 11.51 -14.16
N TYR A 243 7.11 12.47 -13.24
CA TYR A 243 8.08 13.53 -12.97
C TYR A 243 8.54 13.44 -11.52
N TYR A 244 9.69 14.04 -11.20
CA TYR A 244 10.21 14.00 -9.84
C TYR A 244 9.34 14.81 -8.86
N ALA A 245 8.94 14.14 -7.78
CA ALA A 245 8.48 14.72 -6.53
C ALA A 245 8.87 13.76 -5.39
N PRO A 246 9.32 14.25 -4.21
CA PRO A 246 9.77 13.39 -3.11
C PRO A 246 8.77 12.31 -2.72
N GLU A 247 7.48 12.65 -2.70
CA GLU A 247 6.39 11.73 -2.37
C GLU A 247 6.24 10.61 -3.40
N ILE A 248 6.50 10.90 -4.68
CA ILE A 248 6.49 9.88 -5.75
C ILE A 248 7.70 8.96 -5.63
N PHE A 249 8.87 9.51 -5.28
CA PHE A 249 10.08 8.72 -5.06
C PHE A 249 9.87 7.71 -3.93
N ASP A 250 9.40 8.17 -2.77
CA ASP A 250 9.07 7.32 -1.63
C ASP A 250 7.99 6.29 -1.96
N PHE A 251 6.97 6.68 -2.74
CA PHE A 251 5.91 5.77 -3.16
C PHE A 251 6.43 4.65 -4.05
N LEU A 252 7.29 4.96 -5.03
CA LEU A 252 7.89 3.94 -5.91
C LEU A 252 8.77 2.97 -5.13
N LEU A 253 9.51 3.45 -4.13
CA LEU A 253 10.26 2.59 -3.21
C LEU A 253 9.33 1.61 -2.48
N HIS A 254 8.23 2.10 -1.91
CA HIS A 254 7.24 1.25 -1.24
C HIS A 254 6.58 0.25 -2.19
N LEU A 255 6.28 0.64 -3.44
CA LEU A 255 5.75 -0.28 -4.45
C LEU A 255 6.75 -1.37 -4.83
N ILE A 256 8.04 -1.03 -4.93
CA ILE A 256 9.11 -2.00 -5.19
C ILE A 256 9.22 -2.99 -4.04
N GLU A 257 9.22 -2.51 -2.79
CA GLU A 257 9.19 -3.37 -1.61
C GLU A 257 7.95 -4.24 -1.66
N TYR A 258 6.76 -3.68 -1.70
CA TYR A 258 5.54 -4.47 -1.57
C TYR A 258 5.30 -5.44 -2.74
N SER A 259 5.86 -5.20 -3.93
CA SER A 259 5.70 -6.09 -5.10
C SER A 259 6.08 -7.56 -4.88
N HIS A 260 6.97 -7.86 -3.93
CA HIS A 260 7.33 -9.25 -3.58
C HIS A 260 6.34 -9.93 -2.64
N GLN A 261 5.51 -9.17 -1.92
CA GLN A 261 4.57 -9.67 -0.90
C GLN A 261 3.19 -9.99 -1.48
N ILE A 262 2.90 -9.48 -2.68
CA ILE A 262 1.62 -9.71 -3.35
C ILE A 262 1.47 -11.21 -3.67
N PRO A 263 0.33 -11.85 -3.37
CA PRO A 263 0.09 -13.23 -3.77
C PRO A 263 0.01 -13.41 -5.29
N ASN A 264 0.53 -14.52 -5.81
CA ASN A 264 0.48 -14.88 -7.24
C ASN A 264 -0.95 -14.92 -7.83
N THR A 265 -1.98 -15.03 -6.98
CA THR A 265 -3.38 -14.97 -7.40
C THR A 265 -3.78 -13.62 -8.01
N TYR A 266 -3.01 -12.56 -7.72
CA TYR A 266 -3.28 -11.20 -8.19
C TYR A 266 -2.28 -10.72 -9.25
N ILE A 267 -1.06 -11.27 -9.26
CA ILE A 267 0.01 -10.88 -10.17
C ILE A 267 0.68 -12.13 -10.73
N GLU A 268 0.65 -12.29 -12.05
CA GLU A 268 1.27 -13.44 -12.72
C GLU A 268 2.79 -13.25 -12.91
N ASP A 269 3.23 -12.00 -13.14
CA ASP A 269 4.64 -11.67 -13.38
C ASP A 269 5.12 -10.55 -12.43
N HIS A 270 5.51 -10.98 -11.23
CA HIS A 270 6.10 -10.11 -10.20
C HIS A 270 7.41 -9.47 -10.65
N GLU A 271 8.15 -10.11 -11.57
CA GLU A 271 9.42 -9.57 -12.05
C GLU A 271 9.19 -8.40 -13.00
N ALA A 272 8.26 -8.52 -13.95
CA ALA A 272 7.86 -7.41 -14.82
C ALA A 272 7.22 -6.24 -14.05
N LEU A 273 6.39 -6.54 -13.05
CA LEU A 273 5.80 -5.54 -12.15
C LEU A 273 6.89 -4.72 -11.46
N GLN A 274 7.80 -5.39 -10.74
CA GLN A 274 8.83 -4.69 -9.98
C GLN A 274 9.79 -3.92 -10.91
N LEU A 275 10.11 -4.48 -12.08
CA LEU A 275 10.96 -3.81 -13.07
C LEU A 275 10.35 -2.49 -13.57
N THR A 276 9.03 -2.44 -13.69
CA THR A 276 8.30 -1.24 -14.10
C THR A 276 8.50 -0.13 -13.09
N TYR A 277 8.34 -0.42 -11.79
CA TYR A 277 8.55 0.56 -10.72
C TYR A 277 10.01 0.99 -10.58
N VAL A 278 10.94 0.05 -10.70
CA VAL A 278 12.38 0.35 -10.69
C VAL A 278 12.75 1.30 -11.82
N ARG A 279 12.24 1.06 -13.04
CA ARG A 279 12.48 1.99 -14.17
C ARG A 279 11.91 3.37 -13.89
N GLY A 280 10.75 3.46 -13.25
CA GLY A 280 10.17 4.74 -12.86
C GLY A 280 11.02 5.47 -11.84
N LEU A 281 11.48 4.74 -10.82
CA LEU A 281 12.32 5.28 -9.76
C LEU A 281 13.63 5.83 -10.34
N LEU A 282 14.31 5.04 -11.17
CA LEU A 282 15.56 5.45 -11.82
C LEU A 282 15.36 6.61 -12.80
N LYS A 283 14.21 6.67 -13.46
CA LYS A 283 13.87 7.78 -14.35
C LYS A 283 13.73 9.07 -13.57
N ILE A 284 12.92 9.09 -12.51
CA ILE A 284 12.67 10.32 -11.75
C ILE A 284 13.80 10.69 -10.78
N SER A 285 14.82 9.85 -10.61
CA SER A 285 15.96 10.15 -9.74
C SER A 285 16.74 11.36 -10.27
N GLU A 286 16.57 12.52 -9.65
CA GLU A 286 17.14 13.79 -10.11
C GLU A 286 18.26 14.31 -9.23
N THR A 287 18.35 13.91 -7.95
CA THR A 287 19.33 14.44 -7.00
C THR A 287 20.44 13.43 -6.65
N GLN A 288 21.59 13.94 -6.19
CA GLN A 288 22.66 13.10 -5.66
C GLN A 288 22.21 12.33 -4.41
N THR A 289 21.31 12.90 -3.60
CA THR A 289 20.74 12.25 -2.42
C THR A 289 19.90 11.02 -2.79
N ASP A 290 19.10 11.11 -3.86
CA ASP A 290 18.31 9.97 -4.35
C ASP A 290 19.23 8.82 -4.79
N VAL A 291 20.32 9.16 -5.50
CA VAL A 291 21.34 8.22 -5.96
C VAL A 291 22.08 7.58 -4.79
N ASP A 292 22.51 8.38 -3.82
CA ASP A 292 23.17 7.91 -2.60
C ASP A 292 22.27 6.95 -1.81
N TYR A 293 20.97 7.25 -1.77
CA TYR A 293 19.97 6.39 -1.13
C TYR A 293 19.84 5.05 -1.87
N LEU A 294 19.70 5.05 -3.20
CA LEU A 294 19.70 3.84 -4.02
C LEU A 294 21.00 3.01 -3.84
N HIS A 295 22.14 3.67 -3.69
CA HIS A 295 23.41 2.99 -3.38
C HIS A 295 23.41 2.38 -1.98
N SER A 296 22.89 3.09 -0.98
CA SER A 296 22.80 2.58 0.39
C SER A 296 21.93 1.31 0.48
N ILE A 297 20.87 1.25 -0.34
CA ILE A 297 20.01 0.08 -0.49
C ILE A 297 20.77 -1.12 -1.02
N LEU A 298 21.62 -0.93 -2.03
CA LEU A 298 22.38 -2.01 -2.65
C LEU A 298 23.51 -2.55 -1.75
N HIS A 299 24.05 -1.73 -0.83
CA HIS A 299 25.29 -2.04 -0.13
C HIS A 299 25.18 -2.50 1.31
N GLU A 300 24.53 -1.78 2.24
CA GLU A 300 24.87 -2.04 3.66
C GLU A 300 23.90 -1.58 4.76
N GLN A 301 22.73 -0.97 4.49
CA GLN A 301 21.84 -0.51 5.59
C GLN A 301 20.38 -0.96 5.55
N SER A 302 19.90 -1.61 4.49
CA SER A 302 18.52 -2.07 4.39
C SER A 302 18.46 -3.50 3.87
N GLY A 303 18.92 -4.46 4.69
CA GLY A 303 18.85 -5.89 4.35
C GLY A 303 17.48 -6.28 3.79
N GLU A 304 16.41 -5.72 4.37
CA GLU A 304 15.02 -5.97 3.97
C GLU A 304 14.69 -5.46 2.55
N PHE A 305 15.13 -4.26 2.13
CA PHE A 305 14.85 -3.74 0.78
C PHE A 305 15.65 -4.49 -0.30
N ASN A 306 16.94 -4.75 -0.04
CA ASN A 306 17.76 -5.50 -1.00
C ASN A 306 17.20 -6.92 -1.16
N GLU A 307 16.81 -7.58 -0.07
CA GLU A 307 16.13 -8.88 -0.11
C GLU A 307 14.81 -8.83 -0.90
N ALA A 308 14.02 -7.77 -0.74
CA ALA A 308 12.77 -7.53 -1.48
C ALA A 308 12.97 -7.36 -3.00
N LEU A 309 14.13 -6.86 -3.44
CA LEU A 309 14.42 -6.70 -4.86
C LEU A 309 14.60 -8.05 -5.56
N ARG A 310 13.92 -8.24 -6.68
CA ARG A 310 14.16 -9.35 -7.61
C ARG A 310 15.41 -9.09 -8.43
N LEU A 311 15.90 -10.19 -9.01
CA LEU A 311 17.18 -10.26 -9.68
C LEU A 311 17.39 -9.21 -10.78
N LYS A 312 16.46 -9.11 -11.74
CA LYS A 312 16.54 -8.13 -12.83
C LYS A 312 16.48 -6.69 -12.34
N SER A 313 15.71 -6.43 -11.28
CA SER A 313 15.60 -5.12 -10.65
C SER A 313 16.93 -4.69 -10.03
N ARG A 314 17.55 -5.56 -9.21
CA ARG A 314 18.88 -5.30 -8.63
C ARG A 314 19.90 -5.01 -9.72
N LEU A 315 19.86 -5.79 -10.81
CA LEU A 315 20.74 -5.65 -11.96
C LEU A 315 20.56 -4.30 -12.68
N ILE A 316 19.33 -3.86 -12.93
CA ILE A 316 19.11 -2.57 -13.62
C ILE A 316 19.57 -1.40 -12.76
N ILE A 317 19.29 -1.39 -11.45
CA ILE A 317 19.74 -0.33 -10.54
C ILE A 317 21.27 -0.29 -10.50
N SER A 318 21.89 -1.47 -10.37
CA SER A 318 23.35 -1.66 -10.39
C SER A 318 23.99 -1.13 -11.67
N VAL A 319 23.48 -1.53 -12.83
CA VAL A 319 24.05 -1.14 -14.12
C VAL A 319 23.80 0.34 -14.42
N TRP A 320 22.63 0.88 -14.07
CA TRP A 320 22.34 2.32 -14.22
C TRP A 320 23.27 3.17 -13.35
N SER A 321 23.44 2.79 -12.08
CA SER A 321 24.33 3.44 -11.11
C SER A 321 25.76 3.62 -11.62
N ILE A 322 26.24 2.66 -12.40
CA ILE A 322 27.56 2.70 -13.03
C ILE A 322 27.54 3.46 -14.35
N LEU A 323 26.66 3.06 -15.28
CA LEU A 323 26.76 3.49 -16.67
C LEU A 323 26.25 4.92 -16.85
N ALA A 324 25.26 5.37 -16.08
CA ALA A 324 24.70 6.72 -16.19
C ALA A 324 25.78 7.81 -16.05
N PRO A 325 26.62 7.85 -14.99
CA PRO A 325 27.67 8.86 -14.88
C PRO A 325 28.76 8.70 -15.94
N ILE A 326 29.09 7.46 -16.33
CA ILE A 326 30.10 7.17 -17.37
C ILE A 326 29.70 7.73 -18.73
N THR A 327 28.43 7.59 -19.12
CA THR A 327 27.94 7.96 -20.45
C THR A 327 28.04 9.46 -20.76
N ARG A 328 28.08 10.33 -19.73
CA ARG A 328 28.35 11.77 -19.88
C ARG A 328 29.74 12.05 -20.46
N TYR A 329 30.71 11.21 -20.12
CA TYR A 329 32.09 11.34 -20.54
C TYR A 329 32.38 10.70 -21.90
N ILE A 330 31.52 9.79 -22.36
CA ILE A 330 31.63 9.09 -23.65
C ILE A 330 30.32 9.17 -24.45
N PRO A 331 29.87 10.38 -24.85
CA PRO A 331 28.53 10.63 -25.41
C PRO A 331 28.28 10.00 -26.78
N HIS A 332 29.32 9.48 -27.44
CA HIS A 332 29.22 8.80 -28.73
C HIS A 332 29.43 7.28 -28.64
N SER A 333 29.52 6.73 -27.43
CA SER A 333 29.69 5.30 -27.21
C SER A 333 28.39 4.52 -27.47
N LYS A 334 28.51 3.24 -27.83
CA LYS A 334 27.37 2.31 -27.90
C LYS A 334 26.70 2.07 -26.56
N ILE A 335 27.44 2.30 -25.48
CA ILE A 335 26.93 2.27 -24.11
C ILE A 335 25.96 3.43 -23.89
N LYS A 336 26.29 4.63 -24.37
CA LYS A 336 25.35 5.77 -24.40
C LYS A 336 24.08 5.40 -25.17
N ILE A 337 24.20 4.77 -26.35
CA ILE A 337 23.04 4.32 -27.14
C ILE A 337 22.18 3.34 -26.35
N THR A 338 22.79 2.41 -25.60
CA THR A 338 22.08 1.42 -24.80
C THR A 338 21.39 2.04 -23.59
N VAL A 339 22.05 2.96 -22.88
CA VAL A 339 21.46 3.69 -21.76
C VAL A 339 20.35 4.64 -22.22
N ASP A 340 20.53 5.31 -23.36
CA ASP A 340 19.51 6.16 -23.99
C ASP A 340 18.28 5.35 -24.42
N ALA A 341 18.49 4.14 -24.91
CA ALA A 341 17.40 3.22 -25.25
C ALA A 341 16.60 2.79 -24.00
N TRP A 342 17.16 2.91 -22.80
CA TRP A 342 16.43 2.68 -21.54
C TRP A 342 15.61 3.88 -21.09
N GLN A 343 15.74 5.05 -21.75
CA GLN A 343 15.04 6.30 -21.43
C GLN A 343 15.19 6.75 -19.96
N LEU A 344 16.30 6.37 -19.31
CA LEU A 344 16.59 6.76 -17.94
C LEU A 344 17.35 8.09 -17.92
N HIS A 345 17.10 8.94 -16.92
CA HIS A 345 17.87 10.17 -16.77
C HIS A 345 19.35 9.84 -16.49
N THR A 346 20.23 10.68 -17.03
CA THR A 346 21.69 10.55 -16.81
C THR A 346 22.09 11.47 -15.68
N PHE A 347 21.87 11.04 -14.44
CA PHE A 347 22.43 11.55 -13.17
C PHE A 347 22.93 10.28 -12.43
N PRO A 348 24.03 10.26 -11.64
CA PRO A 348 24.79 11.32 -10.94
C PRO A 348 25.88 12.09 -11.71
N GLU A 349 26.36 13.19 -11.09
CA GLU A 349 27.55 13.95 -11.49
C GLU A 349 28.87 13.25 -11.15
N GLU A 350 28.89 12.46 -10.09
CA GLU A 350 30.07 11.77 -9.61
C GLU A 350 29.94 10.25 -9.77
N ILE A 351 31.07 9.62 -10.15
CA ILE A 351 31.20 8.17 -10.11
C ILE A 351 31.42 7.81 -8.64
N LEU A 352 30.39 7.28 -7.98
CA LEU A 352 30.53 6.81 -6.61
C LEU A 352 31.12 5.40 -6.60
N PHE A 353 32.30 5.30 -5.99
CA PHE A 353 33.12 4.08 -5.99
C PHE A 353 32.47 2.89 -5.29
N ARG A 354 31.61 3.13 -4.29
CA ARG A 354 30.89 2.06 -3.59
C ARG A 354 30.01 1.29 -4.58
N SER A 355 29.27 1.99 -5.42
CA SER A 355 28.32 1.45 -6.41
C SER A 355 28.93 0.47 -7.42
N LEU A 356 30.25 0.52 -7.62
CA LEU A 356 30.97 -0.40 -8.51
C LEU A 356 31.10 -1.80 -7.91
N THR A 357 31.30 -1.94 -6.60
CA THR A 357 31.47 -3.26 -5.97
C THR A 357 30.15 -4.03 -5.87
N ALA A 358 29.00 -3.36 -5.66
CA ALA A 358 27.70 -4.01 -5.65
C ALA A 358 27.38 -4.68 -6.98
N VAL A 359 27.82 -4.10 -8.09
CA VAL A 359 27.61 -4.70 -9.41
C VAL A 359 28.36 -6.02 -9.53
N PHE A 360 29.52 -6.15 -8.91
CA PHE A 360 30.23 -7.41 -8.91
C PHE A 360 29.63 -8.41 -7.91
N ASP A 361 29.28 -7.96 -6.70
CA ASP A 361 28.60 -8.80 -5.69
C ASP A 361 27.23 -9.29 -6.16
N ILE A 362 26.55 -8.50 -6.99
CA ILE A 362 25.21 -8.80 -7.50
C ILE A 362 25.26 -9.50 -8.84
N LEU A 363 26.07 -9.09 -9.83
CA LEU A 363 25.99 -9.67 -11.18
C LEU A 363 26.56 -11.08 -11.29
N LEU A 364 27.59 -11.40 -10.49
CA LEU A 364 28.39 -12.61 -10.68
C LEU A 364 27.81 -13.89 -10.09
N PRO A 365 27.10 -13.85 -8.94
CA PRO A 365 26.43 -15.04 -8.43
C PRO A 365 25.18 -15.44 -9.23
N LEU A 366 24.78 -14.66 -10.25
CA LEU A 366 23.48 -14.83 -10.89
C LEU A 366 23.54 -15.82 -12.05
N ASN A 367 22.79 -16.90 -11.88
CA ASN A 367 22.49 -17.91 -12.91
C ASN A 367 21.58 -17.33 -14.02
N PHE A 368 22.05 -16.31 -14.74
CA PHE A 368 21.41 -15.90 -15.99
C PHE A 368 21.67 -16.94 -17.09
N ASP A 369 20.89 -16.84 -18.17
CA ASP A 369 21.38 -17.29 -19.47
C ASP A 369 22.77 -16.68 -19.71
N ARG A 370 23.78 -17.55 -19.82
CA ARG A 370 25.20 -17.23 -19.85
C ARG A 370 25.51 -16.14 -20.88
N ASP A 371 24.78 -16.11 -21.99
CA ASP A 371 24.96 -15.16 -23.07
C ASP A 371 24.58 -13.72 -22.69
N ARG A 372 23.55 -13.51 -21.87
CA ARG A 372 23.14 -12.17 -21.41
C ARG A 372 24.07 -11.63 -20.34
N HIS A 373 24.49 -12.49 -19.40
CA HIS A 373 25.49 -12.13 -18.39
C HIS A 373 26.80 -11.69 -19.04
N LEU A 374 27.28 -12.46 -20.02
CA LEU A 374 28.46 -12.12 -20.80
C LEU A 374 28.30 -10.78 -21.54
N GLN A 375 27.13 -10.45 -22.08
CA GLN A 375 26.91 -9.16 -22.76
C GLN A 375 26.97 -7.96 -21.81
N ILE A 376 26.48 -8.10 -20.57
CA ILE A 376 26.54 -7.03 -19.56
C ILE A 376 27.98 -6.82 -19.10
N CYS A 377 28.69 -7.91 -18.75
CA CYS A 377 30.12 -7.86 -18.43
C CYS A 377 30.92 -7.25 -19.59
N ARG A 378 30.60 -7.63 -20.83
CA ARG A 378 31.20 -7.06 -22.04
C ARG A 378 30.99 -5.56 -22.17
N SER A 379 29.78 -5.09 -21.93
CA SER A 379 29.42 -3.67 -22.04
C SER A 379 30.11 -2.85 -20.96
N PHE A 380 30.15 -3.34 -19.72
CA PHE A 380 30.80 -2.67 -18.60
C PHE A 380 32.32 -2.55 -18.80
N ILE A 381 33.00 -3.65 -19.10
CA ILE A 381 34.44 -3.69 -19.39
C ILE A 381 34.78 -2.78 -20.58
N ASN A 382 33.99 -2.82 -21.66
CA ASN A 382 34.19 -1.90 -22.79
C ASN A 382 34.02 -0.43 -22.38
N GLY A 383 33.09 -0.12 -21.47
CA GLY A 383 32.89 1.23 -20.95
C GLY A 383 34.09 1.79 -20.22
N ILE A 384 34.73 0.98 -19.38
CA ILE A 384 36.00 1.34 -18.74
C ILE A 384 37.07 1.65 -19.80
N GLY A 385 37.16 0.81 -20.83
CA GLY A 385 38.12 1.02 -21.91
C GLY A 385 37.90 2.33 -22.68
N GLN A 386 36.64 2.74 -22.86
CA GLN A 386 36.28 4.01 -23.51
C GLN A 386 36.54 5.21 -22.60
N LEU A 387 36.28 5.12 -21.29
CA LEU A 387 36.63 6.17 -20.32
C LEU A 387 38.14 6.46 -20.33
N MET A 388 38.94 5.40 -20.29
CA MET A 388 40.39 5.46 -20.38
C MET A 388 40.89 6.03 -21.72
N ASP A 389 40.02 6.08 -22.74
CA ASP A 389 40.32 6.59 -24.08
C ASP A 389 39.85 8.03 -24.33
N THR A 390 39.27 8.71 -23.34
CA THR A 390 38.72 10.07 -23.50
C THR A 390 39.77 11.18 -23.60
N GLU A 391 41.07 10.85 -23.54
CA GLU A 391 42.20 11.80 -23.59
C GLU A 391 42.26 12.81 -22.42
N ASN A 392 41.19 12.93 -21.63
CA ASN A 392 41.07 13.77 -20.44
C ASN A 392 41.64 13.06 -19.21
N LYS A 393 42.67 13.65 -18.59
CA LYS A 393 43.37 13.06 -17.44
C LYS A 393 42.48 12.83 -16.21
N GLU A 394 41.50 13.69 -15.96
CA GLU A 394 40.58 13.53 -14.83
C GLU A 394 39.68 12.30 -15.04
N ILE A 395 39.17 12.13 -16.26
CA ILE A 395 38.31 11.00 -16.63
C ILE A 395 39.10 9.70 -16.68
N VAL A 396 40.34 9.75 -17.19
CA VAL A 396 41.27 8.62 -17.15
C VAL A 396 41.55 8.22 -15.70
N GLY A 397 41.76 9.17 -14.79
CA GLY A 397 41.92 8.90 -13.35
C GLY A 397 40.72 8.16 -12.76
N LYS A 398 39.49 8.59 -13.07
CA LYS A 398 38.26 7.87 -12.67
C LYS A 398 38.21 6.45 -13.23
N GLY A 399 38.68 6.24 -14.46
CA GLY A 399 38.80 4.91 -15.09
C GLY A 399 39.81 4.00 -14.40
N GLU A 400 40.95 4.54 -13.96
CA GLU A 400 41.96 3.81 -13.18
C GLU A 400 41.46 3.44 -11.79
N GLU A 401 40.72 4.34 -11.13
CA GLU A 401 40.08 4.06 -9.85
C GLU A 401 39.02 2.93 -9.98
N ILE A 402 38.24 2.90 -11.07
CA ILE A 402 37.34 1.77 -11.36
C ILE A 402 38.13 0.46 -11.49
N LEU A 403 39.25 0.47 -12.23
CA LEU A 403 40.10 -0.71 -12.42
C LEU A 403 40.70 -1.23 -11.11
N LEU A 404 41.07 -0.33 -10.18
CA LEU A 404 41.51 -0.70 -8.83
C LEU A 404 40.41 -1.41 -8.03
N CYS A 405 39.17 -0.95 -8.11
CA CYS A 405 38.04 -1.63 -7.45
C CYS A 405 37.80 -3.02 -8.07
N VAL A 406 37.85 -3.14 -9.41
CA VAL A 406 37.75 -4.44 -10.10
C VAL A 406 38.84 -5.40 -9.61
N LYS A 407 40.07 -4.93 -9.45
CA LYS A 407 41.19 -5.70 -8.90
C LYS A 407 40.90 -6.23 -7.49
N GLN A 408 40.44 -5.36 -6.61
CA GLN A 408 40.12 -5.72 -5.22
C GLN A 408 39.01 -6.76 -5.16
N TYR A 409 37.98 -6.60 -5.98
CA TYR A 409 36.88 -7.56 -6.07
C TYR A 409 37.35 -8.93 -6.60
N ILE A 410 38.06 -8.97 -7.72
CA ILE A 410 38.54 -10.22 -8.35
C ILE A 410 39.50 -11.00 -7.44
N SER A 411 40.17 -10.32 -6.51
CA SER A 411 41.01 -10.96 -5.50
C SER A 411 40.19 -11.80 -4.49
N GLY A 412 38.89 -11.53 -4.34
CA GLY A 412 37.99 -12.18 -3.38
C GLY A 412 37.06 -13.24 -3.96
N VAL A 413 37.04 -13.46 -5.29
CA VAL A 413 36.13 -14.43 -5.94
C VAL A 413 36.70 -15.84 -6.06
N SER A 414 35.86 -16.81 -6.38
CA SER A 414 36.27 -18.21 -6.57
C SER A 414 37.22 -18.40 -7.75
N ASP A 415 38.00 -19.50 -7.74
CA ASP A 415 38.93 -19.86 -8.84
C ASP A 415 38.24 -20.06 -10.20
N GLN A 416 36.95 -20.40 -10.19
CA GLN A 416 36.17 -20.52 -11.42
C GLN A 416 35.81 -19.14 -11.96
N GLU A 417 35.22 -18.28 -11.12
CA GLU A 417 34.86 -16.90 -11.50
C GLU A 417 36.09 -16.09 -11.91
N PHE A 418 37.21 -16.28 -11.21
CA PHE A 418 38.48 -15.65 -11.54
C PHE A 418 38.91 -15.93 -13.00
N ARG A 419 38.84 -17.21 -13.43
CA ARG A 419 39.20 -17.62 -14.80
C ARG A 419 38.21 -17.12 -15.84
N GLU A 420 36.93 -17.06 -15.48
CA GLU A 420 35.91 -16.50 -16.36
C GLU A 420 36.13 -15.00 -16.58
N TRP A 421 36.41 -14.24 -15.52
CA TRP A 421 36.76 -12.82 -15.61
C TRP A 421 38.01 -12.57 -16.42
N GLU A 422 39.06 -13.36 -16.21
CA GLU A 422 40.30 -13.24 -16.96
C GLU A 422 40.03 -13.41 -18.46
N SER A 423 39.29 -14.47 -18.83
CA SER A 423 38.90 -14.77 -20.21
C SER A 423 38.08 -13.64 -20.84
N ILE A 424 37.09 -13.12 -20.10
CA ILE A 424 36.21 -12.04 -20.57
C ILE A 424 37.03 -10.76 -20.82
N CYS A 425 37.84 -10.32 -19.85
CA CYS A 425 38.70 -9.14 -19.96
C CYS A 425 39.69 -9.24 -21.13
N GLN A 426 40.34 -10.39 -21.27
CA GLN A 426 41.25 -10.66 -22.39
C GLN A 426 40.50 -10.61 -23.74
N GLN A 427 39.32 -11.21 -23.82
CA GLN A 427 38.53 -11.21 -25.05
C GLN A 427 38.12 -9.80 -25.46
N ILE A 428 37.57 -8.99 -24.54
CA ILE A 428 37.03 -7.67 -24.86
C ILE A 428 38.14 -6.66 -25.14
N TRP A 429 39.08 -6.49 -24.19
CA TRP A 429 40.08 -5.43 -24.29
C TRP A 429 41.22 -5.77 -25.25
N LEU A 430 41.53 -7.06 -25.46
CA LEU A 430 42.67 -7.47 -26.28
C LEU A 430 42.31 -8.09 -27.63
N SER A 431 41.12 -8.67 -27.80
CA SER A 431 40.66 -9.23 -29.08
C SER A 431 39.63 -8.33 -29.75
N ASP A 432 38.51 -8.07 -29.09
CA ASP A 432 37.33 -7.48 -29.73
C ASP A 432 37.50 -5.99 -29.96
N SER A 433 38.18 -5.27 -29.06
CA SER A 433 38.56 -3.86 -29.22
C SER A 433 39.49 -3.59 -30.43
N LYS A 434 40.11 -4.65 -31.01
CA LYS A 434 40.91 -4.55 -32.24
C LYS A 434 40.04 -4.62 -33.49
N LYS A 435 38.84 -5.20 -33.39
CA LYS A 435 37.90 -5.40 -34.49
C LYS A 435 36.81 -4.33 -34.45
N SER A 436 36.19 -4.05 -35.59
CA SER A 436 34.97 -3.25 -35.61
C SER A 436 33.81 -4.21 -35.36
N MET A 437 33.43 -4.41 -34.09
CA MET A 437 32.31 -5.30 -33.74
C MET A 437 31.02 -4.49 -33.53
N PRO A 438 29.83 -5.06 -33.77
CA PRO A 438 28.56 -4.35 -33.63
C PRO A 438 28.37 -3.71 -32.24
N ASN A 439 28.84 -4.36 -31.17
CA ASN A 439 28.56 -3.97 -29.78
C ASN A 439 29.79 -3.52 -28.97
N VAL A 440 30.97 -3.46 -29.59
CA VAL A 440 32.21 -3.05 -28.94
C VAL A 440 32.76 -1.85 -29.70
N ASP A 441 33.13 -0.81 -28.97
CA ASP A 441 33.74 0.39 -29.55
C ASP A 441 35.25 0.22 -29.62
N ARG A 442 35.86 0.74 -30.69
CA ARG A 442 37.31 0.68 -30.84
C ARG A 442 37.95 1.60 -29.81
N VAL A 443 39.01 1.09 -29.18
CA VAL A 443 39.85 1.83 -28.24
C VAL A 443 41.22 2.06 -28.88
N ARG A 444 41.85 3.22 -28.67
CA ARG A 444 43.17 3.51 -29.24
C ARG A 444 44.25 2.56 -28.75
N ARG A 445 45.29 2.40 -29.58
CA ARG A 445 46.39 1.44 -29.34
C ARG A 445 47.13 1.71 -28.02
N THR A 446 47.29 2.97 -27.65
CA THR A 446 47.92 3.42 -26.41
C THR A 446 47.12 2.96 -25.20
N THR A 447 45.82 3.25 -25.18
CA THR A 447 44.89 2.85 -24.12
C THR A 447 44.77 1.34 -23.99
N ARG A 448 44.76 0.60 -25.11
CA ARG A 448 44.82 -0.88 -25.09
C ARG A 448 46.09 -1.43 -24.43
N LYS A 449 47.21 -0.72 -24.53
CA LYS A 449 48.46 -1.13 -23.87
C LYS A 449 48.32 -0.99 -22.35
N ILE A 450 47.77 0.14 -21.89
CA ILE A 450 47.47 0.40 -20.48
C ILE A 450 46.50 -0.64 -19.93
N LEU A 451 45.39 -0.91 -20.63
CA LEU A 451 44.43 -1.95 -20.23
C LEU A 451 45.07 -3.34 -20.17
N LYS A 452 46.02 -3.66 -21.07
CA LYS A 452 46.74 -4.94 -21.03
C LYS A 452 47.62 -5.07 -19.79
N GLU A 453 48.28 -3.99 -19.39
CA GLU A 453 49.07 -3.93 -18.16
C GLU A 453 48.16 -4.11 -16.93
N TRP A 454 47.00 -3.46 -16.92
CA TRP A 454 45.98 -3.66 -15.89
C TRP A 454 45.41 -5.09 -15.83
N ILE A 455 45.13 -5.75 -16.96
CA ILE A 455 44.72 -7.17 -16.95
C ILE A 455 45.83 -8.01 -16.30
N GLY A 456 47.09 -7.76 -16.69
CA GLY A 456 48.23 -8.43 -16.08
C GLY A 456 48.21 -8.26 -14.57
N ASP A 457 48.11 -7.02 -14.08
CA ASP A 457 48.12 -6.69 -12.66
C ASP A 457 46.88 -7.19 -11.87
N ILE A 458 45.70 -7.22 -12.50
CA ILE A 458 44.45 -7.70 -11.89
C ILE A 458 44.46 -9.21 -11.68
N PHE A 459 44.98 -9.96 -12.67
CA PHE A 459 44.98 -11.42 -12.66
C PHE A 459 46.34 -12.03 -12.32
N ASP A 460 47.33 -11.21 -11.97
CA ASP A 460 48.59 -11.68 -11.39
C ASP A 460 48.36 -12.10 -9.95
N ARG A 461 47.98 -13.38 -9.78
CA ARG A 461 48.13 -14.06 -8.50
C ARG A 461 49.62 -14.27 -8.28
N GLY A 462 50.31 -13.22 -7.83
CA GLY A 462 51.73 -13.32 -7.55
C GLY A 462 52.02 -14.59 -6.72
N GLU A 463 53.11 -15.30 -7.03
CA GLU A 463 53.57 -16.52 -6.35
C GLU A 463 53.83 -16.33 -4.83
N ASN A 464 53.43 -15.22 -4.23
CA ASN A 464 53.66 -14.88 -2.82
C ASN A 464 52.50 -15.23 -1.87
N TYR A 465 51.46 -15.94 -2.32
CA TYR A 465 50.41 -16.49 -1.44
C TYR A 465 50.60 -17.97 -1.07
N ILE A 466 51.79 -18.54 -1.29
CA ILE A 466 52.22 -19.78 -0.63
C ILE A 466 53.23 -19.41 0.46
N GLY A 467 52.74 -19.08 1.65
CA GLY A 467 53.64 -18.75 2.75
C GLY A 467 53.04 -18.17 4.02
N ARG A 468 51.72 -18.28 4.28
CA ARG A 468 51.14 -17.99 5.60
C ARG A 468 49.92 -18.84 5.93
N THR A 469 50.09 -20.15 5.97
CA THR A 469 49.43 -21.01 6.95
C THR A 469 50.36 -22.18 7.19
N GLY A 470 50.92 -22.26 8.40
CA GLY A 470 51.87 -23.30 8.77
C GLY A 470 51.22 -24.68 8.85
N SER A 471 52.00 -25.67 8.42
CA SER A 471 52.20 -26.97 9.09
C SER A 471 53.45 -27.60 8.50
#